data_AF-A0A6M3ZL51-F1
#
_entry.id   AF-A0A6M3ZL51-F1
#
_cell.length_a   1.000
_cell.length_b   1.000
_cell.length_c   1.000
_cell.angle_alpha   90.00
_cell.angle_beta   90.00
_cell.angle_gamma   90.00
#
_symmetry.space_group_name_H-M   'P 1'
#
loop_
_entity.id
_entity.type
_entity.pdbx_description
1 polymer ?
#
loop_
_entity_poly.entity_id
_entity_poly.type
_entity_poly.pdbx_seq_one_letter_code
_entity_poly.pdbx_strand_id
1 'polypeptide(L)'
;MTIAAGLPFRDWNFYGLIATIETERHRKGNPPLPDWLTQSYQDAWIKVLEIAASDLARKCDEFTLQAILAVLALAKGELKLGALLSTVDSSEVDAWAEQRLGWSEQYR
;
A
#
# COMPACT_ATOMS: atom_id res chain seq x y z
N MET A 1 -17.46 13.91 8.25
CA MET A 1 -17.61 13.54 6.83
C MET A 1 -16.48 12.58 6.50
N THR A 2 -16.80 11.29 6.30
CA THR A 2 -15.78 10.26 6.05
C THR A 2 -15.97 9.77 4.62
N ILE A 3 -15.28 10.43 3.69
CA ILE A 3 -15.52 10.29 2.23
C ILE A 3 -15.33 8.84 1.77
N ALA A 4 -14.28 8.16 2.25
CA ALA A 4 -13.99 6.79 1.85
C ALA A 4 -14.43 5.72 2.85
N ALA A 5 -14.50 6.02 4.16
CA ALA A 5 -14.85 5.02 5.17
C ALA A 5 -16.30 4.49 5.04
N GLY A 6 -17.19 5.26 4.39
CA GLY A 6 -18.56 4.83 4.09
C GLY A 6 -18.73 4.04 2.79
N LEU A 7 -17.67 3.90 1.97
CA LEU A 7 -17.77 3.16 0.71
C LEU A 7 -17.93 1.65 0.98
N PRO A 8 -18.85 0.96 0.26
CA PRO A 8 -19.06 -0.48 0.41
C PRO A 8 -17.90 -1.31 -0.14
N PHE A 9 -17.11 -0.73 -1.05
CA PHE A 9 -15.94 -1.34 -1.65
C PHE A 9 -14.89 -0.27 -1.94
N ARG A 10 -13.61 -0.63 -1.76
CA ARG A 10 -12.43 0.18 -2.08
C ARG A 10 -11.52 -0.68 -2.92
N ASP A 11 -11.14 -0.16 -4.07
CA ASP A 11 -10.31 -0.86 -5.04
C ASP A 11 -8.86 -0.40 -4.94
N TRP A 12 -8.02 -0.95 -5.81
CA TRP A 12 -6.62 -0.59 -5.95
C TRP A 12 -6.38 0.92 -6.11
N ASN A 13 -7.29 1.69 -6.72
CA ASN A 13 -7.12 3.14 -6.88
C ASN A 13 -7.06 3.84 -5.52
N PHE A 14 -7.93 3.45 -4.60
CA PHE A 14 -7.98 4.02 -3.26
C PHE A 14 -6.67 3.78 -2.50
N TYR A 15 -6.20 2.54 -2.46
CA TYR A 15 -4.98 2.18 -1.74
C TYR A 15 -3.71 2.63 -2.44
N GLY A 16 -3.69 2.57 -3.77
CA GLY A 16 -2.58 3.06 -4.59
C GLY A 16 -2.31 4.54 -4.34
N LEU A 17 -3.36 5.37 -4.30
CA LEU A 17 -3.22 6.79 -3.99
C LEU A 17 -2.62 7.03 -2.59
N ILE A 18 -3.09 6.29 -1.58
CA ILE A 18 -2.55 6.38 -0.21
C ILE A 18 -1.07 5.99 -0.19
N ALA A 19 -0.71 4.90 -0.86
CA ALA A 19 0.66 4.42 -0.93
C ALA A 19 1.59 5.42 -1.64
N THR A 20 1.11 6.04 -2.73
CA THR A 20 1.84 7.11 -3.43
C THR A 20 2.07 8.32 -2.52
N ILE A 21 1.04 8.76 -1.79
CA ILE A 21 1.16 9.91 -0.88
C ILE A 21 2.24 9.66 0.18
N GLU A 22 2.23 8.49 0.84
CA GLU A 22 3.25 8.17 1.85
C GLU A 22 4.63 8.07 1.23
N THR A 23 4.76 7.38 0.11
CA THR A 23 6.06 7.16 -0.52
C THR A 23 6.68 8.49 -0.95
N GLU A 24 5.91 9.36 -1.60
CA GLU A 24 6.37 10.68 -2.02
C GLU A 24 6.55 11.64 -0.85
N ARG A 25 5.85 11.46 0.28
CA ARG A 25 6.12 12.20 1.53
C ARG A 25 7.59 12.07 1.96
N HIS A 26 8.17 10.88 1.82
CA HIS A 26 9.56 10.60 2.19
C HIS A 26 10.57 10.87 1.08
N ARG A 27 10.13 11.35 -0.09
CA ARG A 27 11.03 11.67 -1.21
C ARG A 27 11.95 12.83 -0.85
N LYS A 28 13.21 12.71 -1.26
CA LYS A 28 14.20 13.78 -1.12
C LYS A 28 13.70 15.07 -1.77
N GLY A 29 13.64 16.15 -0.99
CA GLY A 29 13.18 17.46 -1.45
C GLY A 29 11.71 17.75 -1.19
N ASN A 30 10.93 16.76 -0.75
CA ASN A 30 9.58 17.04 -0.25
C ASN A 30 9.67 17.62 1.18
N PRO A 31 9.02 18.77 1.48
CA PRO A 31 9.05 19.33 2.82
C PRO A 31 8.50 18.34 3.87
N PRO A 32 9.02 18.40 5.11
CA PRO A 32 8.43 17.62 6.19
C PRO A 32 6.97 18.04 6.41
N LEU A 33 6.19 17.13 6.99
CA LEU A 33 4.84 17.44 7.38
C LEU A 33 4.84 18.58 8.41
N PRO A 34 4.03 19.64 8.22
CA PRO A 34 3.92 20.71 9.20
C PRO A 34 3.39 20.19 10.54
N ASP A 35 3.88 20.73 11.65
CA ASP A 35 3.52 20.30 13.01
C ASP A 35 2.00 20.30 13.26
N TRP A 36 1.31 21.30 12.72
CA TRP A 36 -0.15 21.44 12.85
C TRP A 36 -0.94 20.33 12.15
N LEU A 37 -0.33 19.58 11.24
CA LEU A 37 -0.95 18.49 10.49
C LEU A 37 -0.53 17.11 11.03
N THR A 38 0.56 17.02 11.80
CA THR A 38 1.17 15.76 12.29
C THR A 38 0.17 14.83 12.95
N GLN A 39 -0.58 15.31 13.95
CA GLN A 39 -1.52 14.46 14.67
C GLN A 39 -2.61 13.92 13.74
N SER A 40 -3.21 14.78 12.92
CA SER A 40 -4.29 14.37 12.02
C SER A 40 -3.82 13.36 10.96
N TYR A 41 -2.56 13.45 10.54
CA TYR A 41 -1.95 12.50 9.61
C TYR A 41 -1.71 11.14 10.26
N GLN A 42 -1.22 11.12 11.50
CA GLN A 42 -1.06 9.90 12.29
C GLN A 42 -2.42 9.22 12.55
N ASP A 43 -3.43 10.00 12.93
CA ASP A 43 -4.80 9.51 13.13
C ASP A 43 -5.39 8.93 11.83
N ALA A 44 -5.07 9.53 10.68
CA ALA A 44 -5.47 9.00 9.38
C ALA A 44 -4.83 7.63 9.12
N TRP A 45 -3.54 7.46 9.42
CA TRP A 45 -2.85 6.17 9.27
C TRP A 45 -3.41 5.06 10.15
N ILE A 46 -3.83 5.38 11.38
CA ILE A 46 -4.52 4.40 12.24
C ILE A 46 -5.80 3.90 11.57
N LYS A 47 -6.61 4.81 11.03
CA LYS A 47 -7.87 4.46 10.33
C LYS A 47 -7.60 3.70 9.03
N VAL A 48 -6.57 4.11 8.27
CA VAL A 48 -6.17 3.44 7.04
C VAL A 48 -5.77 1.99 7.34
N LEU A 49 -5.02 1.75 8.42
CA LEU A 49 -4.63 0.40 8.84
C LEU A 49 -5.87 -0.46 9.15
N GLU A 50 -6.83 0.07 9.91
CA GLU A 50 -8.08 -0.63 10.25
C GLU A 50 -8.90 -0.97 9.00
N ILE A 51 -9.07 0.01 8.10
CA ILE A 51 -9.81 -0.17 6.84
C ILE A 51 -9.11 -1.18 5.94
N ALA A 52 -7.80 -1.04 5.72
CA ALA A 52 -7.00 -1.94 4.89
C ALA A 52 -7.05 -3.38 5.41
N ALA A 53 -6.91 -3.59 6.72
CA ALA A 53 -7.03 -4.92 7.32
C ALA A 53 -8.43 -5.51 7.16
N SER A 54 -9.48 -4.70 7.33
CA SER A 54 -10.86 -5.16 7.13
C SER A 54 -11.15 -5.51 5.67
N ASP A 55 -10.62 -4.76 4.71
CA ASP A 55 -10.83 -5.01 3.28
C ASP A 55 -9.97 -6.18 2.79
N LEU A 56 -8.76 -6.37 3.33
CA LEU A 56 -7.93 -7.55 3.07
C LEU A 56 -8.62 -8.86 3.47
N ALA A 57 -9.36 -8.84 4.58
CA ALA A 57 -10.11 -10.01 5.06
C ALA A 57 -11.29 -10.39 4.13
N ARG A 58 -11.66 -9.51 3.20
CA ARG A 58 -12.70 -9.76 2.19
C ARG A 58 -12.06 -10.22 0.88
N LYS A 59 -12.90 -10.76 -0.01
CA LYS A 59 -12.44 -11.07 -1.37
C LYS A 59 -12.09 -9.78 -2.10
N CYS A 60 -10.86 -9.70 -2.61
CA CYS A 60 -10.37 -8.62 -3.47
C CYS A 60 -9.68 -9.22 -4.70
N ASP A 61 -9.54 -8.42 -5.76
CA ASP A 61 -8.73 -8.77 -6.93
C ASP A 61 -7.22 -8.61 -6.63
N GLU A 62 -6.38 -9.10 -7.54
CA GLU A 62 -4.91 -9.11 -7.38
C GLU A 62 -4.32 -7.70 -7.21
N PHE A 63 -4.79 -6.73 -7.99
CA PHE A 63 -4.34 -5.35 -7.91
C PHE A 63 -4.69 -4.71 -6.57
N THR A 64 -5.90 -4.96 -6.08
CA THR A 64 -6.38 -4.44 -4.79
C THR A 64 -5.66 -5.13 -3.64
N LEU A 65 -5.43 -6.44 -3.72
CA LEU A 65 -4.63 -7.18 -2.73
C LEU A 65 -3.22 -6.57 -2.61
N GLN A 66 -2.53 -6.40 -3.74
CA GLN A 66 -1.19 -5.84 -3.77
C GLN A 66 -1.15 -4.41 -3.21
N ALA A 67 -2.08 -3.55 -3.61
CA ALA A 67 -2.17 -2.19 -3.12
C ALA A 67 -2.46 -2.12 -1.61
N ILE A 68 -3.31 -3.01 -1.08
CA ILE A 68 -3.55 -3.14 0.36
C ILE A 68 -2.27 -3.56 1.08
N LEU A 69 -1.54 -4.56 0.58
CA LEU A 69 -0.29 -5.02 1.18
C LEU A 69 0.76 -3.90 1.21
N ALA A 70 0.86 -3.09 0.15
CA ALA A 70 1.71 -1.90 0.12
C ALA A 70 1.34 -0.92 1.24
N VAL A 71 0.06 -0.58 1.38
CA VAL A 71 -0.44 0.30 2.43
C VAL A 71 -0.20 -0.25 3.83
N LEU A 72 -0.39 -1.56 4.05
CA LEU A 72 -0.12 -2.18 5.35
C LEU A 72 1.36 -2.13 5.72
N ALA A 73 2.27 -2.37 4.76
CA ALA A 73 3.70 -2.23 4.98
C ALA A 73 4.07 -0.78 5.36
N LEU A 74 3.55 0.20 4.61
CA LEU A 74 3.74 1.62 4.88
C LEU A 74 3.21 2.04 6.27
N ALA A 75 2.01 1.58 6.63
CA ALA A 75 1.40 1.85 7.93
C ALA A 75 2.20 1.26 9.10
N LYS A 76 3.06 0.26 8.86
CA LYS A 76 3.98 -0.33 9.83
C LYS A 76 5.39 0.27 9.79
N GLY A 77 5.62 1.28 8.96
CA GLY A 77 6.91 1.96 8.82
C GLY A 77 7.88 1.29 7.84
N GLU A 78 7.45 0.23 7.14
CA GLU A 78 8.28 -0.50 6.17
C GLU A 78 8.27 0.20 4.81
N LEU A 79 8.89 1.38 4.75
CA LEU A 79 8.82 2.29 3.59
C LEU A 79 9.29 1.64 2.28
N LYS A 80 10.41 0.93 2.30
CA LYS A 80 10.98 0.30 1.08
C LYS A 80 10.10 -0.83 0.55
N LEU A 81 9.58 -1.65 1.45
CA LEU A 81 8.67 -2.75 1.10
C LEU A 81 7.36 -2.20 0.54
N GLY A 82 6.79 -1.21 1.21
CA GLY A 82 5.59 -0.52 0.76
C GLY A 82 5.75 0.11 -0.61
N ALA A 83 6.86 0.83 -0.83
CA ALA A 83 7.20 1.42 -2.12
C ALA A 83 7.32 0.34 -3.22
N LEU A 84 8.09 -0.73 -2.97
CA LEU A 84 8.26 -1.84 -3.91
C LEU A 84 6.89 -2.44 -4.32
N LEU A 85 6.06 -2.78 -3.34
CA LEU A 85 4.73 -3.36 -3.56
C LEU A 85 3.81 -2.40 -4.31
N SER A 86 3.97 -1.08 -4.16
CA SER A 86 3.14 -0.09 -4.87
C SER A 86 3.58 0.18 -6.31
N THR A 87 4.83 -0.14 -6.67
CA THR A 87 5.39 0.20 -7.98
C THR A 87 5.54 -0.99 -8.91
N VAL A 88 5.75 -2.18 -8.35
CA VAL A 88 5.99 -3.39 -9.15
C VAL A 88 4.69 -3.83 -9.83
N ASP A 89 4.73 -4.20 -11.11
CA ASP A 89 3.58 -4.85 -11.76
C ASP A 89 3.68 -6.38 -11.72
N SER A 90 2.59 -7.07 -12.09
CA SER A 90 2.55 -8.54 -12.05
C SER A 90 3.65 -9.20 -12.88
N SER A 91 4.01 -8.61 -14.03
CA SER A 91 5.05 -9.15 -14.92
C SER A 91 6.44 -9.01 -14.32
N GLU A 92 6.69 -7.93 -13.59
CA GLU A 92 7.93 -7.73 -12.85
C GLU A 92 8.04 -8.67 -11.65
N VAL A 93 6.93 -8.94 -10.94
CA VAL A 93 6.89 -9.95 -9.86
C VAL A 93 7.21 -11.33 -10.42
N ASP A 94 6.58 -11.73 -11.52
CA ASP A 94 6.82 -13.03 -12.18
C ASP A 94 8.27 -13.15 -12.63
N ALA A 95 8.80 -12.12 -13.31
CA ALA A 95 10.19 -12.10 -13.75
C ALA A 95 11.17 -12.18 -12.58
N TRP A 96 10.89 -11.49 -11.47
CA TRP A 96 11.72 -11.54 -10.28
C TRP A 96 11.67 -12.92 -9.62
N ALA A 97 10.49 -13.51 -9.47
CA ALA A 97 10.31 -14.83 -8.88
C ALA A 97 11.02 -15.89 -9.71
N GLU A 98 10.93 -15.82 -11.03
CA GLU A 98 11.63 -16.73 -11.92
C GLU A 98 13.16 -16.58 -11.78
N GLN A 99 13.68 -15.36 -11.89
CA GLN A 99 15.13 -15.12 -11.87
C GLN A 99 15.78 -15.39 -10.52
N ARG A 100 15.08 -15.14 -9.41
CA ARG A 100 15.66 -15.20 -8.05
C ARG A 100 15.33 -16.49 -7.33
N LEU A 101 14.17 -17.08 -7.58
CA LEU A 101 13.69 -18.25 -6.89
C LEU A 101 13.64 -19.50 -7.78
N GLY A 102 13.79 -19.37 -9.11
CA GLY A 102 13.59 -20.49 -10.03
C GLY A 102 12.17 -21.03 -9.94
N TRP A 103 11.19 -20.12 -9.88
CA TRP A 103 9.82 -20.43 -9.47
C TRP A 103 9.21 -21.57 -10.28
N SER A 104 9.33 -21.54 -11.61
CA SER A 104 8.78 -22.57 -12.49
C SER A 104 9.40 -23.96 -12.33
N GLU A 105 10.64 -24.04 -11.84
CA GLU A 105 11.32 -25.32 -11.58
C GLU A 105 10.88 -25.95 -10.26
N GLN A 106 10.46 -25.13 -9.30
CA GLN A 106 10.22 -25.54 -7.91
C GLN A 106 8.74 -25.61 -7.52
N TYR A 107 7.88 -24.81 -8.17
CA TYR A 107 6.48 -24.63 -7.80
C TYR A 107 5.57 -24.78 -9.03
N ARG A 108 4.29 -25.13 -8.79
CA ARG A 108 3.23 -25.26 -9.81
C ARG A 108 2.18 -24.19 -9.64
#